data_AF-A0A2V6MKV3-F1
#
_entry.id   AF-A0A2V6MKV3-F1
#
_cell.length_a   1.000
_cell.length_b   1.000
_cell.length_c   1.000
_cell.angle_alpha   90.00
_cell.angle_beta   90.00
_cell.angle_gamma   90.00
#
_symmetry.space_group_name_H-M   'P 1'
#
loop_
_entity.id
_entity.type
_entity.pdbx_description
1 polymer ?
#
loop_
_entity_poly.entity_id
_entity_poly.type
_entity_poly.pdbx_seq_one_letter_code
_entity_poly.pdbx_strand_id
1 'polypeptide(L)'
;LAVSTAIALRDRHLPMCAGIVALSPWADLTCSGESITSRAAADIECTRSGLLEMAGLYMDGADPSQPLASPVFADFAGLPPLLCVVGGDEILLDDSIRLVRNAG
;
A
#
# COMPACT_ATOMS: atom_id res chain seq x y z
N LEU A 1 4.59 -4.09 1.59
CA LEU A 1 5.40 -5.32 1.40
C LEU A 1 4.56 -6.57 1.11
N ALA A 2 3.67 -7.03 1.99
CA ALA A 2 2.97 -8.32 1.82
C ALA A 2 2.26 -8.46 0.44
N VAL A 3 1.54 -7.42 0.01
CA VAL A 3 0.90 -7.36 -1.32
C VAL A 3 1.94 -7.39 -2.44
N SER A 4 2.99 -6.56 -2.36
CA SER A 4 4.11 -6.55 -3.31
C SER A 4 4.80 -7.91 -3.44
N THR A 5 4.95 -8.65 -2.34
CA THR A 5 5.51 -10.00 -2.36
C THR A 5 4.60 -10.96 -3.12
N ALA A 6 3.29 -10.92 -2.90
CA ALA A 6 2.34 -11.75 -3.64
C ALA A 6 2.36 -11.44 -5.14
N ILE A 7 2.44 -10.16 -5.51
CA ILE A 7 2.63 -9.72 -6.90
C ILE A 7 3.92 -10.31 -7.48
N ALA A 8 5.04 -10.17 -6.78
CA ALA A 8 6.32 -10.70 -7.22
C ALA A 8 6.33 -12.24 -7.34
N LEU A 9 5.62 -12.96 -6.47
CA LEU A 9 5.47 -14.42 -6.55
C LEU A 9 4.66 -14.80 -7.80
N ARG A 10 3.53 -14.15 -8.05
CA ARG A 10 2.69 -14.36 -9.23
C ARG A 10 3.49 -14.12 -10.51
N ASP A 11 4.15 -12.97 -10.62
CA ASP A 11 4.87 -12.58 -11.85
C ASP A 11 6.04 -13.53 -12.15
N ARG A 12 6.59 -14.16 -11.11
CA ARG A 12 7.67 -15.17 -11.22
C ARG A 12 7.16 -16.60 -11.30
N HIS A 13 5.85 -16.82 -11.37
CA HIS A 13 5.21 -18.14 -11.42
C HIS A 13 5.63 -19.06 -10.26
N LEU A 14 5.78 -18.48 -9.07
CA LEU A 14 6.13 -19.19 -7.85
C LEU A 14 4.87 -19.59 -7.06
N PRO A 15 4.96 -20.58 -6.15
CA PRO A 15 3.84 -20.96 -5.30
C PRO A 15 3.27 -19.77 -4.51
N MET A 16 1.95 -19.61 -4.54
CA MET A 16 1.25 -18.52 -3.86
C MET A 16 0.89 -18.88 -2.41
N CYS A 17 0.79 -17.86 -1.56
CA CYS A 17 0.14 -18.01 -0.26
C CYS A 17 -1.37 -18.19 -0.42
N ALA A 18 -2.03 -18.73 0.61
CA ALA A 18 -3.48 -18.93 0.61
C ALA A 18 -4.28 -17.62 0.78
N GLY A 19 -3.64 -16.56 1.26
CA GLY A 19 -4.26 -15.26 1.53
C GLY A 19 -3.23 -14.23 1.98
N ILE A 20 -3.63 -12.96 1.96
CA ILE A 20 -2.81 -11.82 2.39
C ILE A 20 -3.56 -11.11 3.51
N VAL A 21 -2.86 -10.80 4.59
CA VAL A 21 -3.35 -9.91 5.66
C VAL A 21 -2.47 -8.67 5.69
N ALA A 22 -3.07 -7.50 5.59
CA ALA A 22 -2.40 -6.21 5.61
C ALA A 22 -2.99 -5.34 6.72
N LEU A 23 -2.15 -4.94 7.68
CA LEU A 23 -2.52 -4.09 8.81
C LEU A 23 -1.95 -2.69 8.55
N SER A 24 -2.82 -1.68 8.49
CA SER A 24 -2.46 -0.29 8.18
C SER A 24 -1.45 -0.18 7.03
N PRO A 25 -1.72 -0.81 5.86
CA PRO A 25 -0.74 -0.86 4.79
C PRO A 25 -0.45 0.53 4.21
N TRP A 26 0.81 0.93 4.28
CA TRP A 26 1.33 1.97 3.39
C TRP A 26 1.61 1.34 2.02
N ALA A 27 0.77 1.68 1.05
CA ALA A 27 0.70 1.05 -0.26
C ALA A 27 0.86 2.05 -1.42
N ASP A 28 0.94 3.35 -1.12
CA ASP A 28 1.20 4.45 -2.03
C ASP A 28 2.31 5.37 -1.51
N LEU A 29 3.53 5.16 -2.01
CA LEU A 29 4.69 5.98 -1.65
C LEU A 29 4.61 7.41 -2.23
N THR A 30 3.70 7.67 -3.17
CA THR A 30 3.45 9.03 -3.68
C THR A 30 2.58 9.86 -2.73
N CYS A 31 1.96 9.22 -1.74
CA CYS A 31 1.00 9.83 -0.82
C CYS A 31 -0.13 10.55 -1.57
N SER A 32 -0.73 9.90 -2.58
CA SER A 32 -1.77 10.49 -3.44
C SER A 32 -3.20 10.28 -2.96
N GLY A 33 -3.42 9.47 -1.92
CA GLY A 33 -4.73 9.27 -1.28
C GLY A 33 -5.30 10.56 -0.66
N GLU A 34 -6.62 10.70 -0.63
CA GLU A 34 -7.32 11.85 -0.03
C GLU A 34 -7.17 11.86 1.50
N SER A 35 -7.15 10.67 2.12
CA SER A 35 -6.91 10.49 3.56
C SER A 35 -5.59 11.07 4.06
N ILE A 36 -4.57 11.19 3.18
CA ILE A 36 -3.30 11.88 3.48
C ILE A 36 -3.54 13.31 3.97
N THR A 37 -4.61 13.96 3.50
CA THR A 37 -4.99 15.31 3.92
C THR A 37 -6.19 15.29 4.86
N SER A 38 -7.24 14.51 4.56
CA SER A 38 -8.51 14.53 5.31
C SER A 38 -8.43 13.87 6.69
N ARG A 39 -7.36 13.11 6.98
CA ARG A 39 -7.09 12.50 8.30
C ARG A 39 -5.83 13.01 8.98
N ALA A 40 -5.08 13.91 8.36
CA ALA A 40 -3.80 14.41 8.87
C ALA A 40 -3.86 15.03 10.28
N ALA A 41 -5.01 15.59 10.67
CA ALA A 41 -5.19 16.17 12.00
C ALA A 41 -5.61 15.15 13.09
N ALA A 42 -6.10 13.98 12.67
CA ALA A 42 -6.58 12.93 13.57
C ALA A 42 -5.52 11.84 13.80
N ASP A 43 -4.68 11.57 12.79
CA ASP A 43 -3.59 10.62 12.88
C ASP A 43 -2.46 11.15 13.78
N ILE A 44 -2.22 10.46 14.90
CA ILE A 44 -1.22 10.83 15.89
C ILE A 44 0.17 10.23 15.60
N GLU A 45 0.23 9.21 14.74
CA GLU A 45 1.45 8.45 14.48
C GLU A 45 2.09 8.90 13.16
N CYS A 46 1.30 9.00 12.09
CA CYS A 46 1.79 9.19 10.74
C CYS A 46 1.52 10.60 10.22
N THR A 47 2.52 11.18 9.55
CA THR A 47 2.40 12.48 8.87
C THR A 47 2.79 12.35 7.40
N ARG A 48 2.18 13.15 6.52
CA ARG A 48 2.54 13.20 5.10
C ARG A 48 4.04 13.44 4.89
N SER A 49 4.61 14.39 5.62
CA SER A 49 6.04 14.72 5.50
C SER A 49 6.94 13.55 5.91
N GLY A 50 6.60 12.87 7.01
CA GLY A 50 7.35 11.69 7.46
C GLY A 50 7.29 10.54 6.45
N LEU A 51 6.11 10.27 5.88
CA LEU A 51 5.98 9.27 4.81
C LEU A 51 6.78 9.62 3.57
N LEU A 52 6.75 10.88 3.12
CA LEU A 52 7.53 11.31 1.94
C LEU A 52 9.04 11.25 2.18
N GLU A 53 9.51 11.56 3.38
CA GLU A 53 10.92 11.39 3.77
C GLU A 53 11.33 9.91 3.72
N MET A 54 10.54 9.03 4.35
CA MET A 54 10.76 7.58 4.32
C MET A 54 10.71 7.02 2.89
N ALA A 55 9.82 7.53 2.03
CA ALA A 55 9.73 7.12 0.63
C ALA A 55 11.00 7.52 -0.11
N GLY A 56 11.50 8.74 0.10
CA GLY A 56 12.77 9.19 -0.49
C GLY A 56 13.94 8.27 -0.13
N LEU A 57 14.04 7.90 1.16
CA LEU A 57 15.06 6.96 1.64
C LEU A 57 14.92 5.55 1.05
N TYR A 58 13.68 5.05 0.95
CA TYR A 58 13.42 3.71 0.42
C TYR A 58 13.66 3.62 -1.09
N MET A 59 13.35 4.67 -1.84
CA MET A 59 13.39 4.66 -3.30
C MET A 59 14.76 4.98 -3.89
N ASP A 60 15.65 5.66 -3.17
CA ASP A 60 17.00 6.04 -3.65
C ASP A 60 16.96 6.70 -5.06
N GLY A 61 16.00 7.61 -5.25
CA GLY A 61 15.79 8.33 -6.51
C GLY A 61 14.99 7.57 -7.59
N ALA A 62 14.58 6.32 -7.35
CA ALA A 62 13.67 5.60 -8.24
C ALA A 62 12.23 6.15 -8.17
N ASP A 63 11.42 5.81 -9.18
CA ASP A 63 10.03 6.27 -9.28
C ASP A 63 9.15 5.63 -8.19
N PRO A 64 8.58 6.41 -7.25
CA PRO A 64 7.74 5.88 -6.18
C PRO A 64 6.43 5.27 -6.68
N SER A 65 6.00 5.56 -7.91
CA SER A 65 4.76 5.01 -8.49
C SER A 65 4.91 3.57 -9.01
N GLN A 66 6.13 3.01 -9.01
CA GLN A 66 6.36 1.66 -9.52
C GLN A 66 5.53 0.61 -8.74
N PRO A 67 4.84 -0.33 -9.41
CA PRO A 67 3.87 -1.24 -8.78
C PRO A 67 4.38 -2.08 -7.60
N LEU A 68 5.67 -2.47 -7.59
CA LEU A 68 6.22 -3.24 -6.47
C LEU A 68 6.50 -2.38 -5.23
N ALA A 69 6.73 -1.08 -5.40
CA ALA A 69 6.90 -0.15 -4.29
C ALA A 69 5.54 0.40 -3.81
N SER A 70 4.69 0.78 -4.76
CA SER A 70 3.34 1.29 -4.53
C SER A 70 2.30 0.33 -5.11
N PRO A 71 1.94 -0.76 -4.40
CA PRO A 71 1.02 -1.77 -4.90
C PRO A 71 -0.38 -1.26 -5.20
N VAL A 72 -0.78 -0.06 -4.79
CA VAL A 72 -2.04 0.56 -5.26
C VAL A 72 -2.10 0.76 -6.78
N PHE A 73 -0.95 0.74 -7.48
CA PHE A 73 -0.84 0.89 -8.93
C PHE A 73 -0.59 -0.45 -9.66
N ALA A 74 -0.60 -1.58 -8.93
CA ALA A 74 -0.38 -2.89 -9.52
C ALA A 74 -1.67 -3.52 -10.08
N ASP A 75 -1.49 -4.52 -10.95
CA ASP A 75 -2.55 -5.46 -11.31
C ASP A 75 -2.73 -6.51 -10.19
N PHE A 76 -3.98 -6.78 -9.80
CA PHE A 76 -4.36 -7.72 -8.73
C PHE A 76 -4.91 -9.04 -9.27
N ALA A 77 -5.07 -9.18 -10.59
CA ALA A 77 -5.53 -10.42 -11.19
C ALA A 77 -4.66 -11.60 -10.75
N GLY A 78 -5.32 -12.68 -10.32
CA GLY A 78 -4.65 -13.90 -9.86
C GLY A 78 -3.99 -13.82 -8.48
N LEU A 79 -4.14 -12.72 -7.74
CA LEU A 79 -3.73 -12.67 -6.33
C LEU A 79 -4.74 -13.43 -5.44
N PRO A 80 -4.28 -14.00 -4.31
CA PRO A 80 -5.15 -14.66 -3.35
C PRO A 80 -6.01 -13.64 -2.58
N PRO A 81 -7.02 -14.09 -1.83
CA PRO A 81 -7.87 -13.21 -1.04
C PRO A 81 -7.07 -12.27 -0.12
N LEU A 82 -7.49 -11.00 -0.10
CA LEU A 82 -6.87 -9.94 0.69
C LEU A 82 -7.79 -9.49 1.82
N LEU A 83 -7.26 -9.50 3.06
CA LEU A 83 -7.86 -8.83 4.21
C LEU A 83 -7.03 -7.59 4.56
N CYS A 84 -7.64 -6.42 4.51
CA CYS A 84 -7.06 -5.18 5.02
C CYS A 84 -7.76 -4.77 6.32
N VAL A 85 -6.97 -4.39 7.32
CA VAL A 85 -7.45 -3.79 8.57
C VAL A 85 -6.76 -2.44 8.72
N VAL A 86 -7.54 -1.39 8.96
CA VAL A 86 -7.05 -0.02 9.10
C VAL A 86 -7.98 0.76 10.03
N GLY A 87 -7.42 1.69 10.80
CA GLY A 87 -8.14 2.65 11.62
C GLY A 87 -8.79 3.75 10.78
N GLY A 88 -9.96 4.22 11.19
CA GLY A 88 -10.72 5.25 10.47
C GLY A 88 -10.08 6.65 10.51
N ASP A 89 -9.19 6.88 11.47
CA ASP A 89 -8.47 8.14 11.68
C ASP A 89 -7.07 8.14 11.07
N GLU A 90 -6.67 7.06 10.37
CA GLU A 90 -5.34 6.96 9.78
C GLU A 90 -5.24 7.68 8.43
N ILE A 91 -4.09 8.30 8.16
CA ILE A 91 -3.78 8.84 6.84
C ILE A 91 -3.62 7.74 5.78
N LEU A 92 -3.42 6.49 6.19
CA LEU A 92 -3.29 5.29 5.35
C LEU A 92 -4.65 4.64 4.99
N LEU A 93 -5.76 5.28 5.38
CA LEU A 93 -7.11 4.76 5.13
C LEU A 93 -7.37 4.53 3.63
N ASP A 94 -7.07 5.51 2.77
CA ASP A 94 -7.32 5.37 1.33
C ASP A 94 -6.42 4.35 0.65
N ASP A 95 -5.18 4.19 1.12
CA ASP A 95 -4.29 3.14 0.63
C ASP A 95 -4.95 1.77 0.82
N SER A 96 -5.50 1.53 2.01
CA SER A 96 -6.21 0.30 2.36
C SER A 96 -7.48 0.10 1.53
N ILE A 97 -8.30 1.15 1.37
CA ILE A 97 -9.53 1.10 0.57
C ILE A 97 -9.20 0.81 -0.90
N ARG A 98 -8.16 1.45 -1.45
CA ARG A 98 -7.72 1.26 -2.84
C ARG A 98 -7.19 -0.14 -3.08
N LEU A 99 -6.40 -0.69 -2.15
CA LEU A 99 -5.94 -2.08 -2.22
C LEU A 99 -7.12 -3.07 -2.31
N VAL A 100 -8.11 -2.94 -1.42
CA VAL A 100 -9.28 -3.83 -1.42
C VAL A 100 -10.10 -3.65 -2.69
N ARG A 101 -10.32 -2.40 -3.14
CA ARG A 101 -11.04 -2.12 -4.39
C ARG A 101 -10.36 -2.74 -5.62
N ASN A 102 -9.03 -2.71 -5.66
CA ASN A 102 -8.29 -3.32 -6.76
C ASN A 102 -8.33 -4.85 -6.71
N ALA A 103 -8.47 -5.45 -5.53
CA ALA A 103 -8.50 -6.90 -5.34
C ALA A 103 -9.81 -7.58 -5.79
N GLY A 104 -10.91 -6.82 -5.95
CA GLY A 104 -12.23 -7.32 -6.37
C GLY A 104 -13.18 -7.50 -5.21
#